data_AF-A0A9X6RLX0-F1
#
_entry.id   AF-A0A9X6RLX0-F1
#
_cell.length_a   1.000
_cell.length_b   1.000
_cell.length_c   1.000
_cell.angle_alpha   90.00
_cell.angle_beta   90.00
_cell.angle_gamma   90.00
#
_symmetry.space_group_name_H-M   'P 1'
#
loop_
_entity.id
_entity.type
_entity.pdbx_description
1 polymer ?
#
loop_
_entity_poly.entity_id
_entity_poly.type
_entity_poly.pdbx_seq_one_letter_code
_entity_poly.pdbx_strand_id
1 'polypeptide(L)'
;MVITTTTKTINYSITKGQAVNSVTATVTSTPGCNSTYLTRLPGILKLIELLLALAAVILLATLREQSREVIRSADYYQYSYVSHPWLTYLHEHFLVGEAAFIAAQTVALFVLLILLISYLSSTTSAMIVPKTTNLEKTANIVLAVVLLIAGVQEVVLAVLWRYDEAERTIMEVGPFGVRVAAGALSLLNGLLFVVSAVLSAKELAGPKTL
;
A
#
# COMPACT_ATOMS: atom_id res chain seq x y z
N MET A 1 2.48 4.80 32.68
CA MET A 1 2.20 3.47 32.09
C MET A 1 3.28 2.52 32.58
N VAL A 2 2.95 1.51 33.37
CA VAL A 2 3.93 0.53 33.88
C VAL A 2 4.12 -0.52 32.79
N ILE A 3 5.33 -0.61 32.23
CA ILE A 3 5.69 -1.67 31.27
C ILE A 3 6.04 -2.91 32.09
N THR A 4 5.13 -3.89 32.14
CA THR A 4 5.35 -5.13 32.88
C THR A 4 6.06 -6.14 31.98
N THR A 5 7.37 -6.27 32.13
CA THR A 5 8.15 -7.33 31.49
C THR A 5 7.79 -8.68 32.10
N THR A 6 7.38 -9.63 31.26
CA THR A 6 7.08 -11.01 31.68
C THR A 6 8.21 -11.93 31.26
N THR A 7 8.83 -12.61 32.22
CA THR A 7 9.86 -13.61 31.95
C THR A 7 9.26 -14.99 32.16
N LYS A 8 9.22 -15.81 31.12
CA LYS A 8 8.81 -17.22 31.20
C LYS A 8 10.01 -18.11 30.93
N THR A 9 10.33 -18.96 31.89
CA THR A 9 11.35 -19.99 31.71
C THR A 9 10.68 -21.27 31.24
N ILE A 10 11.03 -21.72 30.03
CA ILE A 10 10.54 -22.96 29.44
C ILE A 10 11.67 -23.98 29.52
N ASN A 11 11.45 -25.03 30.29
CA ASN A 11 12.34 -26.19 30.31
C ASN A 11 11.79 -27.21 29.32
N TYR A 12 12.53 -27.51 28.26
CA TYR A 12 12.20 -28.63 27.38
C TYR A 12 13.34 -29.66 27.43
N SER A 13 12.95 -30.93 27.45
CA SER A 13 13.88 -32.05 27.35
C SER A 13 13.79 -32.63 25.95
N ILE A 14 14.93 -32.81 25.30
CA ILE A 14 15.04 -33.52 24.04
C ILE A 14 15.59 -34.90 24.37
N THR A 15 14.76 -35.92 24.19
CA THR A 15 15.14 -37.33 24.32
C THR A 15 15.61 -37.85 22.97
N LYS A 16 16.87 -38.29 22.89
CA LYS A 16 17.38 -39.01 21.71
C LYS A 16 18.08 -40.28 22.18
N GLY A 17 17.44 -41.43 21.97
CA GLY A 17 17.90 -42.70 22.55
C GLY A 17 17.81 -42.68 24.08
N GLN A 18 18.89 -43.06 24.79
CA GLN A 18 18.95 -43.05 26.26
C GLN A 18 19.46 -41.73 26.87
N ALA A 19 19.82 -40.74 26.04
CA ALA A 19 20.25 -39.43 26.53
C ALA A 19 19.06 -38.47 26.64
N VAL A 20 18.89 -37.88 27.84
CA VAL A 20 17.95 -36.78 28.09
C VAL A 20 18.78 -35.50 28.26
N ASN A 21 18.73 -34.61 27.27
CA ASN A 21 19.30 -33.28 27.41
C ASN A 21 18.17 -32.29 27.71
N SER A 22 18.23 -31.65 28.88
CA SER A 22 17.32 -30.56 29.26
C SER A 22 17.94 -29.23 28.86
N VAL A 23 17.21 -28.44 28.07
CA VAL A 23 17.58 -27.07 27.71
C VAL A 23 16.56 -26.14 28.36
N THR A 24 17.07 -25.18 29.11
CA THR A 24 16.29 -24.11 29.72
C THR A 24 16.32 -22.90 28.80
N ALA A 25 15.19 -22.57 28.19
CA ALA A 25 15.04 -21.35 27.41
C ALA A 25 14.27 -20.31 28.21
N THR A 26 14.90 -19.17 28.47
CA THR A 26 14.25 -18.03 29.11
C THR A 26 13.70 -17.12 28.03
N VAL A 27 12.37 -16.99 27.96
CA VAL A 27 11.68 -16.07 27.04
C VAL A 27 11.28 -14.83 27.82
N THR A 28 11.89 -13.71 27.49
CA THR A 28 11.53 -12.39 28.03
C THR A 28 10.61 -11.68 27.05
N SER A 29 9.33 -11.50 27.42
CA SER A 29 8.35 -10.71 26.67
C SER A 29 8.19 -9.34 27.31
N THR A 30 8.56 -8.30 26.58
CA THR A 30 8.31 -6.91 26.97
C THR A 30 7.18 -6.38 26.09
N PRO A 31 6.03 -5.97 26.65
CA PRO A 31 5.03 -5.22 25.89
C PRO A 31 5.64 -3.90 25.43
N GLY A 32 5.73 -3.69 24.12
CA GLY A 32 6.39 -2.51 23.55
C GLY A 32 6.35 -2.46 22.03
N CYS A 33 7.00 -1.45 21.47
CA CYS A 33 7.13 -1.26 20.02
C CYS A 33 8.17 -2.26 19.46
N ASN A 34 7.72 -3.18 18.62
CA ASN A 34 8.59 -4.15 17.94
C ASN A 34 9.31 -3.51 16.74
N SER A 35 10.30 -2.66 17.02
CA SER A 35 11.14 -2.03 15.98
C SER A 35 11.96 -3.05 15.18
N THR A 36 12.19 -4.25 15.73
CA THR A 36 12.88 -5.35 15.03
C THR A 36 12.08 -5.90 13.85
N TYR A 37 10.77 -5.66 13.78
CA TYR A 37 9.97 -5.99 12.60
C TYR A 37 10.37 -5.13 11.39
N LEU A 38 10.66 -3.84 11.62
CA LEU A 38 11.01 -2.88 10.55
C LEU A 38 12.39 -3.14 9.94
N THR A 39 13.26 -3.88 10.63
CA THR A 39 14.60 -4.24 10.11
C THR A 39 14.59 -5.53 9.29
N ARG A 40 13.44 -6.21 9.17
CA ARG A 40 13.29 -7.43 8.36
C ARG A 40 12.62 -7.13 7.03
N LEU A 41 12.91 -7.98 6.04
CA LEU A 41 12.41 -7.84 4.67
C LEU A 41 10.88 -7.60 4.60
N PRO A 42 10.00 -8.35 5.32
CA PRO A 42 8.57 -8.08 5.28
C PRO A 42 8.20 -6.68 5.78
N GLY A 43 8.80 -6.23 6.89
CA GLY A 43 8.55 -4.90 7.44
C GLY A 43 9.06 -3.77 6.54
N ILE A 44 10.24 -3.93 5.94
CA ILE A 44 10.77 -2.99 4.94
C ILE A 44 9.83 -2.89 3.75
N LEU A 45 9.33 -4.03 3.26
CA LEU A 45 8.41 -4.07 2.12
C LEU A 45 7.11 -3.32 2.44
N LYS A 46 6.55 -3.47 3.66
CA LYS A 46 5.37 -2.72 4.10
C LYS A 46 5.59 -1.21 4.16
N LEU A 47 6.78 -0.76 4.58
CA LEU A 47 7.13 0.66 4.57
C LEU A 47 7.20 1.20 3.14
N ILE A 48 7.83 0.45 2.22
CA ILE A 48 7.92 0.85 0.81
C ILE A 48 6.52 0.90 0.18
N GLU A 49 5.68 -0.11 0.41
CA GLU A 49 4.29 -0.15 -0.08
C GLU A 49 3.46 1.05 0.44
N LEU A 50 3.68 1.44 1.70
CA LEU A 50 3.03 2.61 2.31
C LEU A 50 3.49 3.92 1.67
N LEU A 51 4.80 4.09 1.47
CA LEU A 51 5.37 5.28 0.84
C LEU A 51 4.91 5.41 -0.62
N LEU A 52 4.81 4.31 -1.36
CA LEU A 52 4.32 4.30 -2.74
C LEU A 52 2.84 4.67 -2.81
N ALA A 53 2.00 4.11 -1.94
CA ALA A 53 0.59 4.48 -1.85
C ALA A 53 0.42 5.97 -1.51
N LEU A 54 1.21 6.47 -0.56
CA LEU A 54 1.20 7.88 -0.18
C LEU A 54 1.64 8.79 -1.34
N ALA A 55 2.73 8.44 -2.03
CA ALA A 55 3.23 9.19 -3.18
C ALA A 55 2.20 9.24 -4.32
N ALA A 56 1.51 8.14 -4.61
CA ALA A 56 0.44 8.09 -5.61
C ALA A 56 -0.72 9.04 -5.27
N VAL A 57 -1.13 9.11 -3.99
CA VAL A 57 -2.16 10.05 -3.53
C VAL A 57 -1.69 11.50 -3.63
N ILE A 58 -0.45 11.78 -3.20
CA ILE A 58 0.12 13.14 -3.24
C ILE A 58 0.20 13.64 -4.68
N LEU A 59 0.67 12.81 -5.62
CA LEU A 59 0.75 13.18 -7.04
C LEU A 59 -0.62 13.54 -7.62
N LEU A 60 -1.67 12.80 -7.27
CA LEU A 60 -3.01 13.15 -7.71
C LEU A 60 -3.52 14.43 -7.02
N ALA A 61 -3.22 14.61 -5.74
CA ALA A 61 -3.62 15.79 -4.98
C ALA A 61 -2.99 17.08 -5.52
N THR A 62 -1.72 17.04 -5.97
CA THR A 62 -1.06 18.22 -6.55
C THR A 62 -1.70 18.67 -7.87
N LEU A 63 -2.27 17.74 -8.65
CA LEU A 63 -3.04 18.09 -9.85
C LEU A 63 -4.32 18.86 -9.52
N ARG A 64 -4.97 18.50 -8.41
CA ARG A 64 -6.21 19.15 -7.98
C ARG A 64 -5.98 20.58 -7.51
N GLU A 65 -4.81 20.86 -6.95
CA GLU A 65 -4.41 22.21 -6.56
C GLU A 65 -4.11 23.08 -7.79
N GLN A 66 -3.35 22.55 -8.75
CA GLN A 66 -3.00 23.25 -9.99
C GLN A 66 -4.24 23.52 -10.88
N SER A 67 -5.16 22.57 -10.99
CA SER A 67 -6.40 22.74 -11.76
C SER A 67 -7.40 23.69 -11.09
N ARG A 68 -7.32 23.91 -9.78
CA ARG A 68 -8.16 24.89 -9.06
C ARG A 68 -7.81 26.34 -9.37
N GLU A 69 -6.55 26.63 -9.65
CA GLU A 69 -6.10 27.99 -9.99
C GLU A 69 -6.52 28.39 -11.41
N VAL A 70 -6.49 27.45 -12.37
CA VAL A 70 -6.95 27.68 -13.76
C VAL A 70 -8.43 28.03 -13.81
N ILE A 71 -9.25 27.52 -12.88
CA ILE A 71 -10.69 27.86 -12.78
C ILE A 71 -10.92 29.24 -12.13
N ARG A 72 -9.97 29.74 -11.33
CA ARG A 72 -10.07 31.03 -10.63
C ARG A 72 -9.41 32.19 -11.35
N SER A 73 -8.43 31.95 -12.24
CA SER A 73 -7.85 32.97 -13.11
C SER A 73 -8.77 33.29 -14.29
N ALA A 74 -9.98 33.74 -13.98
CA ALA A 74 -11.01 34.17 -14.93
C ALA A 74 -10.72 35.56 -15.56
N ASP A 75 -9.44 35.93 -15.68
CA ASP A 75 -9.01 37.13 -16.41
C ASP A 75 -8.47 36.81 -17.81
N TYR A 76 -8.43 35.53 -18.21
CA TYR A 76 -8.23 35.15 -19.61
C TYR A 76 -9.59 35.13 -20.33
N TYR A 77 -10.07 36.31 -20.67
CA TYR A 77 -11.29 36.49 -21.47
C TYR A 77 -11.23 35.69 -22.78
N GLN A 78 -12.41 35.22 -23.21
CA GLN A 78 -12.75 34.59 -24.49
C GLN A 78 -12.45 33.10 -24.64
N TYR A 79 -13.11 32.26 -23.86
CA TYR A 79 -14.13 31.33 -24.36
C TYR A 79 -14.79 30.69 -23.15
N SER A 80 -16.00 31.17 -22.82
CA SER A 80 -16.83 30.54 -21.81
C SER A 80 -17.33 29.20 -22.37
N TYR A 81 -16.50 28.16 -22.26
CA TYR A 81 -16.83 26.76 -22.58
C TYR A 81 -17.65 26.08 -21.47
N VAL A 82 -18.23 26.86 -20.55
CA VAL A 82 -19.03 26.35 -19.43
C VAL A 82 -20.40 25.79 -19.89
N SER A 83 -20.74 25.92 -21.18
CA SER A 83 -22.03 25.52 -21.74
C SER A 83 -21.96 24.45 -22.84
N HIS A 84 -20.82 23.76 -23.04
CA HIS A 84 -20.78 22.59 -23.93
C HIS A 84 -20.97 21.30 -23.11
N PRO A 85 -22.10 20.57 -23.27
CA PRO A 85 -22.42 19.36 -22.50
C PRO A 85 -21.30 18.31 -22.53
N TRP A 86 -20.53 18.30 -23.61
CA TRP A 86 -19.42 17.38 -23.84
C TRP A 86 -18.20 17.63 -22.93
N LEU A 87 -17.88 18.89 -22.59
CA LEU A 87 -16.79 19.22 -21.66
C LEU A 87 -17.17 18.92 -20.20
N THR A 88 -18.44 19.12 -19.83
CA THR A 88 -18.98 18.73 -18.52
C THR A 88 -18.93 17.21 -18.34
N TYR A 89 -19.31 16.45 -19.36
CA TYR A 89 -19.26 14.98 -19.36
C TYR A 89 -17.84 14.43 -19.20
N LEU A 90 -16.86 15.01 -19.90
CA LEU A 90 -15.44 14.66 -19.79
C LEU A 90 -14.87 14.94 -18.39
N HIS A 91 -15.19 16.10 -17.82
CA HIS A 91 -14.78 16.46 -16.48
C HIS A 91 -15.37 15.51 -15.43
N GLU A 92 -16.64 15.11 -15.58
CA GLU A 92 -17.31 14.16 -14.70
C GLU A 92 -16.69 12.76 -14.79
N HIS A 93 -16.36 12.25 -15.98
CA HIS A 93 -15.67 10.96 -16.14
C HIS A 93 -14.27 10.95 -15.54
N PHE A 94 -13.56 12.07 -15.64
CA PHE A 94 -12.28 12.24 -14.97
C PHE A 94 -12.40 12.22 -13.45
N LEU A 95 -13.39 12.91 -12.88
CA LEU A 95 -13.69 12.92 -11.45
C LEU A 95 -14.05 11.54 -10.92
N VAL A 96 -14.83 10.75 -11.68
CA VAL A 96 -15.22 9.39 -11.27
C VAL A 96 -14.00 8.44 -11.27
N GLY A 97 -13.15 8.52 -12.29
CA GLY A 97 -11.91 7.75 -12.34
C GLY A 97 -10.92 8.11 -11.22
N GLU A 98 -10.71 9.41 -11.02
CA GLU A 98 -9.86 9.95 -9.96
C GLU A 98 -10.35 9.54 -8.57
N ALA A 99 -11.66 9.63 -8.32
CA ALA A 99 -12.27 9.22 -7.05
C ALA A 99 -12.09 7.72 -6.79
N ALA A 100 -12.27 6.87 -7.81
CA ALA A 100 -12.04 5.44 -7.70
C ALA A 100 -10.57 5.12 -7.37
N PHE A 101 -9.63 5.80 -8.02
CA PHE A 101 -8.20 5.66 -7.76
C PHE A 101 -7.84 6.09 -6.34
N ILE A 102 -8.29 7.27 -5.90
CA ILE A 102 -8.05 7.76 -4.53
C ILE A 102 -8.66 6.82 -3.50
N ALA A 103 -9.86 6.31 -3.74
CA ALA A 103 -10.50 5.35 -2.84
C ALA A 103 -9.66 4.07 -2.70
N ALA A 104 -9.18 3.51 -3.82
CA ALA A 104 -8.30 2.34 -3.82
C ALA A 104 -7.00 2.58 -3.03
N GLN A 105 -6.33 3.72 -3.25
CA GLN A 105 -5.11 4.07 -2.51
C GLN A 105 -5.38 4.32 -1.02
N THR A 106 -6.52 4.93 -0.69
CA THR A 106 -6.90 5.20 0.71
C THR A 106 -7.17 3.89 1.46
N VAL A 107 -7.83 2.93 0.82
CA VAL A 107 -8.00 1.58 1.37
C VAL A 107 -6.65 0.91 1.59
N ALA A 108 -5.73 1.01 0.62
CA ALA A 108 -4.38 0.47 0.76
C ALA A 108 -3.62 1.10 1.94
N LEU A 109 -3.65 2.43 2.09
CA LEU A 109 -3.05 3.15 3.20
C LEU A 109 -3.62 2.71 4.55
N PHE A 110 -4.96 2.60 4.65
CA PHE A 110 -5.62 2.22 5.89
C PHE A 110 -5.28 0.79 6.32
N VAL A 111 -5.33 -0.16 5.37
CA VAL A 111 -4.99 -1.56 5.64
C VAL A 111 -3.51 -1.71 5.98
N LEU A 112 -2.61 -1.03 5.27
CA LEU A 112 -1.19 -1.02 5.58
C LEU A 112 -0.92 -0.47 6.97
N LEU A 113 -1.57 0.63 7.35
CA LEU A 113 -1.42 1.24 8.67
C LEU A 113 -1.88 0.27 9.76
N ILE A 114 -3.03 -0.40 9.58
CA ILE A 114 -3.53 -1.41 10.51
C ILE A 114 -2.54 -2.56 10.65
N LEU A 115 -2.03 -3.10 9.53
CA LEU A 115 -1.06 -4.19 9.55
C LEU A 115 0.23 -3.76 10.26
N LEU A 116 0.76 -2.58 9.95
CA LEU A 116 1.97 -2.06 10.55
C LEU A 116 1.81 -1.83 12.05
N ILE A 117 0.71 -1.21 12.48
CA ILE A 117 0.39 -1.02 13.91
C ILE A 117 0.21 -2.37 14.62
N SER A 118 -0.45 -3.34 13.98
CA SER A 118 -0.65 -4.67 14.55
C SER A 118 0.69 -5.38 14.79
N TYR A 119 1.62 -5.27 13.84
CA TYR A 119 2.96 -5.86 13.98
C TYR A 119 3.86 -5.10 14.96
N LEU A 120 3.80 -3.76 14.96
CA LEU A 120 4.54 -2.93 15.93
C LEU A 120 4.03 -3.09 17.36
N SER A 121 2.72 -3.29 17.54
CA SER A 121 2.07 -3.43 18.86
C SER A 121 1.98 -4.88 19.33
N SER A 122 2.46 -5.84 18.53
CA SER A 122 2.48 -7.24 18.93
C SER A 122 3.46 -7.43 20.10
N THR A 123 3.02 -8.08 21.17
CA THR A 123 3.87 -8.47 22.31
C THR A 123 4.82 -9.57 21.88
N THR A 124 5.87 -9.18 21.16
CA THR A 124 6.92 -10.08 20.75
C THR A 124 8.05 -9.96 21.75
N SER A 125 8.25 -11.02 22.54
CA SER A 125 9.59 -11.28 23.06
C SER A 125 10.59 -11.10 21.92
N ALA A 126 11.72 -10.44 22.16
CA ALA A 126 12.74 -10.09 21.15
C ALA A 126 13.23 -11.28 20.27
N MET A 127 12.81 -12.52 20.59
CA MET A 127 13.12 -13.75 19.87
C MET A 127 12.01 -14.31 18.96
N ILE A 128 10.74 -13.89 19.10
CA ILE A 128 9.62 -14.50 18.38
C ILE A 128 9.00 -13.44 17.47
N VAL A 129 9.43 -13.41 16.21
CA VAL A 129 8.72 -12.65 15.19
C VAL A 129 7.40 -13.34 14.91
N PRO A 130 6.28 -12.59 14.88
CA PRO A 130 4.99 -13.18 14.64
C PRO A 130 5.03 -13.78 13.23
N LYS A 131 4.74 -15.07 13.14
CA LYS A 131 4.59 -15.72 11.85
C LYS A 131 3.51 -14.97 11.08
N THR A 132 3.79 -14.68 9.81
CA THR A 132 2.82 -14.13 8.86
C THR A 132 1.49 -14.86 8.98
N THR A 133 0.39 -14.13 8.95
CA THR A 133 -0.94 -14.71 9.14
C THR A 133 -1.63 -14.98 7.81
N ASN A 134 -2.59 -15.91 7.80
CA ASN A 134 -3.48 -16.10 6.64
C ASN A 134 -4.23 -14.80 6.27
N LEU A 135 -4.51 -13.96 7.27
CA LEU A 135 -5.14 -12.67 7.07
C LEU A 135 -4.23 -11.71 6.30
N GLU A 136 -2.95 -11.62 6.66
CA GLU A 136 -1.99 -10.78 5.94
C GLU A 136 -1.80 -11.25 4.49
N LYS A 137 -1.65 -12.56 4.27
CA LYS A 137 -1.56 -13.12 2.91
C LYS A 137 -2.79 -12.73 2.07
N THR A 138 -3.98 -12.87 2.65
CA THR A 138 -5.24 -12.54 1.95
C THR A 138 -5.34 -11.04 1.67
N ALA A 139 -5.00 -10.21 2.66
CA ALA A 139 -4.97 -8.75 2.50
C ALA A 139 -3.99 -8.33 1.39
N ASN A 140 -2.81 -8.94 1.34
CA ASN A 140 -1.82 -8.63 0.29
C ASN A 140 -2.33 -8.99 -1.10
N ILE A 141 -3.00 -10.14 -1.28
CA ILE A 141 -3.58 -10.52 -2.57
C ILE A 141 -4.70 -9.57 -2.97
N VAL A 142 -5.61 -9.24 -2.04
CA VAL A 142 -6.72 -8.33 -2.31
C VAL A 142 -6.21 -6.94 -2.68
N LEU A 143 -5.25 -6.40 -1.92
CA LEU A 143 -4.63 -5.10 -2.20
C LEU A 143 -3.85 -5.11 -3.52
N ALA A 144 -3.15 -6.19 -3.85
CA ALA A 144 -2.48 -6.33 -5.15
C ALA A 144 -3.49 -6.18 -6.28
N VAL A 145 -4.61 -6.90 -6.23
CA VAL A 145 -5.65 -6.85 -7.28
C VAL A 145 -6.26 -5.45 -7.38
N VAL A 146 -6.63 -4.85 -6.24
CA VAL A 146 -7.23 -3.51 -6.20
C VAL A 146 -6.28 -2.46 -6.79
N LEU A 147 -5.00 -2.48 -6.40
CA LEU A 147 -4.01 -1.50 -6.86
C LEU A 147 -3.62 -1.71 -8.33
N LEU A 148 -3.57 -2.96 -8.81
CA LEU A 148 -3.34 -3.25 -10.22
C LEU A 148 -4.49 -2.74 -11.09
N ILE A 149 -5.74 -3.00 -10.69
CA ILE A 149 -6.93 -2.51 -11.40
C ILE A 149 -6.94 -0.97 -11.40
N ALA A 150 -6.75 -0.35 -10.24
CA ALA A 150 -6.71 1.12 -10.12
C ALA A 150 -5.59 1.72 -10.98
N GLY A 151 -4.41 1.11 -11.00
CA GLY A 151 -3.28 1.55 -11.82
C GLY A 151 -3.55 1.45 -13.32
N VAL A 152 -4.10 0.33 -13.79
CA VAL A 152 -4.48 0.17 -15.20
C VAL A 152 -5.56 1.18 -15.57
N GLN A 153 -6.61 1.31 -14.75
CA GLN A 153 -7.71 2.24 -14.98
C GLN A 153 -7.20 3.68 -15.11
N GLU A 154 -6.33 4.13 -14.21
CA GLU A 154 -5.82 5.51 -14.22
C GLU A 154 -4.98 5.81 -15.47
N VAL A 155 -4.12 4.87 -15.89
CA VAL A 155 -3.33 5.01 -17.12
C VAL A 155 -4.23 5.01 -18.35
N VAL A 156 -5.20 4.09 -18.42
CA VAL A 156 -6.14 3.99 -19.56
C VAL A 156 -6.97 5.25 -19.68
N LEU A 157 -7.52 5.78 -18.58
CA LEU A 157 -8.27 7.03 -18.58
C LEU A 157 -7.39 8.22 -18.96
N ALA A 158 -6.15 8.29 -18.46
CA ALA A 158 -5.23 9.35 -18.83
C ALA A 158 -4.92 9.35 -20.35
N VAL A 159 -4.82 8.17 -20.98
CA VAL A 159 -4.56 8.04 -22.42
C VAL A 159 -5.80 8.33 -23.25
N LEU A 160 -6.94 7.71 -22.92
CA LEU A 160 -8.19 7.86 -23.68
C LEU A 160 -8.63 9.31 -23.75
N TRP A 161 -8.49 10.02 -22.64
CA TRP A 161 -8.96 11.39 -22.51
C TRP A 161 -7.82 12.41 -22.65
N ARG A 162 -6.71 12.03 -23.27
CA ARG A 162 -5.67 13.00 -23.67
C ARG A 162 -6.13 13.84 -24.86
N TYR A 163 -6.89 13.24 -25.76
CA TYR A 163 -7.36 13.85 -26.99
C TYR A 163 -8.89 13.74 -27.11
N ASP A 164 -9.49 14.72 -27.77
CA ASP A 164 -10.89 14.68 -28.23
C ASP A 164 -11.04 13.79 -29.48
N GLU A 165 -12.28 13.44 -29.87
CA GLU A 165 -12.66 12.82 -31.14
C GLU A 165 -12.11 13.57 -32.37
N ALA A 166 -11.88 14.88 -32.25
CA ALA A 166 -11.25 15.72 -33.27
C ALA A 166 -9.71 15.83 -33.13
N GLU A 167 -9.07 14.95 -32.36
CA GLU A 167 -7.62 14.87 -32.08
C GLU A 167 -7.02 16.12 -31.41
N ARG A 168 -7.86 16.96 -30.82
CA ARG A 168 -7.40 18.15 -30.08
C ARG A 168 -6.91 17.74 -28.70
N THR A 169 -5.77 18.29 -28.28
CA THR A 169 -5.24 18.07 -26.93
C THR A 169 -6.16 18.71 -25.91
N ILE A 170 -6.76 17.89 -25.05
CA ILE A 170 -7.65 18.32 -23.95
C ILE A 170 -6.98 18.23 -22.58
N MET A 171 -5.85 17.51 -22.47
CA MET A 171 -5.04 17.43 -21.27
C MET A 171 -3.62 17.91 -21.56
N GLU A 172 -3.17 18.91 -20.80
CA GLU A 172 -1.79 19.39 -20.89
C GLU A 172 -0.77 18.30 -20.52
N VAL A 173 0.45 18.46 -21.03
CA VAL A 173 1.53 17.47 -20.86
C VAL A 173 1.88 17.23 -19.38
N GLY A 174 1.83 18.28 -18.55
CA GLY A 174 2.08 18.17 -17.11
C GLY A 174 1.05 17.28 -16.40
N PRO A 175 -0.25 17.64 -16.42
CA PRO A 175 -1.32 16.82 -15.86
C PRO A 175 -1.33 15.38 -16.38
N PHE A 176 -1.13 15.19 -17.68
CA PHE A 176 -1.02 13.85 -18.28
C PHE A 176 0.12 13.04 -17.66
N GLY A 177 1.32 13.62 -17.57
CA GLY A 177 2.49 12.95 -17.02
C GLY A 177 2.31 12.53 -15.57
N VAL A 178 1.68 13.38 -14.75
CA VAL A 178 1.44 13.08 -13.33
C VAL A 178 0.43 11.94 -13.15
N ARG A 179 -0.63 11.88 -13.95
CA ARG A 179 -1.61 10.77 -13.88
C ARG A 179 -1.01 9.45 -14.32
N VAL A 180 -0.23 9.46 -15.40
CA VAL A 180 0.51 8.27 -15.84
C VAL A 180 1.51 7.82 -14.76
N ALA A 181 2.21 8.76 -14.12
CA ALA A 181 3.13 8.45 -13.02
C ALA A 181 2.39 7.86 -11.80
N ALA A 182 1.25 8.43 -11.40
CA ALA A 182 0.42 7.90 -10.31
C ALA A 182 -0.09 6.49 -10.62
N GLY A 183 -0.58 6.25 -11.84
CA GLY A 183 -0.98 4.93 -12.30
C GLY A 183 0.18 3.93 -12.29
N ALA A 184 1.36 4.33 -12.77
CA ALA A 184 2.56 3.50 -12.74
C ALA A 184 3.01 3.14 -11.31
N LEU A 185 2.96 4.09 -10.37
CA LEU A 185 3.23 3.82 -8.95
C LEU A 185 2.24 2.83 -8.36
N SER A 186 0.95 2.93 -8.72
CA SER A 186 -0.06 1.97 -8.27
C SER A 186 0.21 0.56 -8.80
N LEU A 187 0.61 0.43 -10.07
CA LEU A 187 0.98 -0.85 -10.66
C LEU A 187 2.21 -1.45 -9.98
N LEU A 188 3.25 -0.65 -9.77
CA LEU A 188 4.46 -1.07 -9.06
C LEU A 188 4.11 -1.53 -7.64
N ASN A 189 3.27 -0.77 -6.93
CA ASN A 189 2.84 -1.11 -5.59
C ASN A 189 2.04 -2.42 -5.58
N GLY A 190 1.10 -2.60 -6.52
CA GLY A 190 0.36 -3.84 -6.69
C GLY A 190 1.27 -5.06 -6.91
N LEU A 191 2.34 -4.92 -7.69
CA LEU A 191 3.34 -5.98 -7.88
C LEU A 191 4.12 -6.29 -6.59
N LEU A 192 4.49 -5.27 -5.81
CA LEU A 192 5.11 -5.48 -4.51
C LEU A 192 4.20 -6.25 -3.54
N PHE A 193 2.90 -5.98 -3.57
CA PHE A 193 1.93 -6.74 -2.78
C PHE A 193 1.85 -8.22 -3.20
N VAL A 194 2.04 -8.55 -4.48
CA VAL A 194 2.17 -9.95 -4.93
C VAL A 194 3.42 -10.59 -4.33
N VAL A 195 4.55 -9.88 -4.36
CA VAL A 195 5.81 -10.35 -3.74
C VAL A 195 5.62 -10.56 -2.23
N SER A 196 4.99 -9.60 -1.55
CA SER A 196 4.58 -9.70 -0.14
C SER A 196 3.76 -10.96 0.11
N ALA A 197 2.73 -11.24 -0.71
CA ALA A 197 1.88 -12.41 -0.55
C ALA A 197 2.66 -13.73 -0.71
N VAL A 198 3.59 -13.80 -1.65
CA VAL A 198 4.44 -14.98 -1.86
C VAL A 198 5.39 -15.18 -0.68
N LEU A 199 5.99 -14.11 -0.15
CA LEU A 199 6.84 -14.17 1.03
C LEU A 199 6.05 -14.63 2.26
N SER A 200 4.86 -14.06 2.49
CA SER A 200 3.98 -14.49 3.58
C SER A 200 3.59 -15.97 3.45
N ALA A 201 3.31 -16.46 2.23
CA ALA A 201 3.00 -17.86 2.01
C ALA A 201 4.19 -18.79 2.32
N LYS A 202 5.42 -18.38 1.96
CA LYS A 202 6.63 -19.15 2.25
C LYS A 202 6.93 -19.19 3.75
N GLU A 203 6.78 -18.08 4.45
CA GLU A 203 6.96 -18.03 5.90
C GLU A 203 5.91 -18.86 6.65
N LEU A 204 4.65 -18.84 6.19
CA LEU A 204 3.58 -19.63 6.76
C LEU A 204 3.81 -21.14 6.58
N ALA A 205 4.37 -21.56 5.44
CA ALA A 205 4.66 -22.96 5.16
C ALA A 205 5.77 -23.55 6.07
N GLY A 206 6.56 -22.71 6.73
CA GLY A 206 7.67 -23.12 7.58
C GLY A 206 8.82 -23.78 6.81
N PRO A 207 9.93 -24.15 7.49
CA PRO A 207 11.00 -24.90 6.86
C PRO A 207 10.47 -26.27 6.43
N LYS A 208 10.54 -26.57 5.13
CA LYS A 208 10.30 -27.92 4.62
C LYS A 208 11.38 -28.83 5.19
N THR A 209 11.01 -29.67 6.15
CA THR A 209 11.85 -30.78 6.61
C THR A 209 11.94 -31.78 5.46
N LEU A 210 13.08 -31.77 4.76
CA LEU A 210 13.58 -32.91 4.00
C LEU A 210 14.36 -33.81 4.95
#